data_AF-A0A9P6M8E7-F1
#
_entry.id   AF-A0A9P6M8E7-F1
#
_cell.length_a   1.000
_cell.length_b   1.000
_cell.length_c   1.000
_cell.angle_alpha   90.00
_cell.angle_beta   90.00
_cell.angle_gamma   90.00
#
_symmetry.space_group_name_H-M   'P 1'
#
loop_
_entity.id
_entity.type
_entity.pdbx_description
1 polymer ?
#
loop_
_entity_poly.entity_id
_entity_poly.type
_entity_poly.pdbx_seq_one_letter_code
_entity_poly.pdbx_strand_id
1 'polypeptide(L)' 'MRANERIALVGEKCVLVPYLKRHVEHYNKWMQSSELLELTASEPLTLEEEYEMQRSWRVDEN' A
#
# COMPACT_ATOMS: atom_id res chain seq x y z
N MET A 1 -2.42 -9.48 5.44
CA MET A 1 -3.37 -8.40 5.88
C MET A 1 -4.82 -8.90 6.00
N ARG A 2 -5.04 -10.17 6.33
CA ARG A 2 -6.38 -10.75 6.36
C ARG A 2 -7.14 -10.44 7.66
N ALA A 3 -6.46 -10.39 8.80
CA ALA A 3 -7.10 -10.23 10.10
C ALA A 3 -7.90 -8.92 10.26
N ASN A 4 -7.46 -7.84 9.61
CA ASN A 4 -8.03 -6.50 9.74
C ASN A 4 -8.61 -5.96 8.42
N GLU A 5 -8.90 -6.83 7.45
CA GLU A 5 -9.28 -6.41 6.07
C GLU A 5 -10.56 -5.57 5.96
N ARG A 6 -11.35 -5.47 7.05
CA ARG A 6 -12.60 -4.70 7.13
C ARG A 6 -12.58 -3.64 8.22
N ILE A 7 -11.44 -3.42 8.88
CA ILE A 7 -11.30 -2.48 9.98
C ILE A 7 -10.76 -1.16 9.44
N ALA A 8 -11.48 -0.07 9.70
CA ALA A 8 -10.96 1.28 9.52
C ALA A 8 -10.72 1.90 10.90
N LEU A 9 -9.56 2.56 11.08
CA LEU A 9 -9.26 3.34 12.27
C LEU A 9 -9.52 4.81 11.95
N VAL A 10 -10.50 5.40 12.62
CA VAL A 10 -10.94 6.78 12.38
C VAL A 10 -10.32 7.69 13.44
N GLY A 11 -9.46 8.60 13.01
CA GLY A 11 -8.93 9.69 13.83
C GLY A 11 -9.58 11.04 13.46
N GLU A 12 -9.22 12.09 14.18
CA GLU A 12 -9.75 13.45 13.96
C GLU A 12 -9.36 14.02 12.58
N LYS A 13 -8.13 13.74 12.13
CA LYS A 13 -7.55 14.32 10.90
C LYS A 13 -7.33 13.33 9.77
N CYS A 14 -7.41 12.03 10.05
CA CYS A 14 -7.14 10.99 9.07
C CYS A 14 -7.90 9.70 9.39
N VAL A 15 -8.07 8.87 8.36
CA VAL A 15 -8.63 7.52 8.49
C VAL A 15 -7.61 6.54 7.94
N LEU A 16 -7.25 5.55 8.75
CA LEU A 16 -6.42 4.44 8.31
C LEU A 16 -7.34 3.32 7.83
N VAL A 17 -7.15 2.90 6.59
CA VAL A 17 -7.94 1.83 5.95
C VAL A 17 -6.99 0.75 5.44
N PRO A 18 -7.48 -0.49 5.24
CA PRO A 18 -6.69 -1.54 4.62
C PRO A 18 -6.19 -1.10 3.24
N TYR A 19 -5.02 -1.60 2.84
CA TYR A 19 -4.49 -1.34 1.50
C TYR A 19 -5.26 -2.18 0.48
N LEU A 20 -5.94 -1.50 -0.46
CA LEU A 20 -6.87 -2.10 -1.42
C LEU A 20 -6.39 -1.82 -2.84
N LYS A 21 -6.81 -2.66 -3.79
CA LYS A 21 -6.47 -2.54 -5.21
C LYS A 21 -6.66 -1.12 -5.76
N ARG A 22 -7.72 -0.40 -5.37
CA ARG A 22 -7.98 0.99 -5.80
C ARG A 22 -6.96 2.03 -5.31
N HIS A 23 -6.14 1.69 -4.32
CA HIS A 23 -5.10 2.57 -3.78
C HIS A 23 -3.77 2.41 -4.53
N VAL A 24 -3.60 1.32 -5.29
CA VAL A 24 -2.34 0.94 -5.95
C VAL A 24 -1.83 2.04 -6.88
N GLU A 25 -2.68 2.60 -7.74
CA GLU A 25 -2.25 3.65 -8.68
C GLU A 25 -1.73 4.90 -7.98
N HIS A 26 -2.39 5.33 -6.91
CA HIS A 26 -1.97 6.49 -6.13
C HIS A 26 -0.66 6.21 -5.39
N TYR A 27 -0.56 5.06 -4.74
CA TYR A 27 0.62 4.66 -3.99
C TYR A 27 1.84 4.47 -4.91
N ASN A 28 1.68 3.75 -6.03
CA ASN A 28 2.75 3.55 -7.01
C ASN A 28 3.27 4.88 -7.55
N LYS A 29 2.39 5.86 -7.81
CA LYS A 29 2.78 7.21 -8.25
C LYS A 29 3.63 7.93 -7.20
N TRP A 30 3.31 7.81 -5.91
CA TRP A 30 4.15 8.36 -4.84
C TRP A 30 5.51 7.67 -4.80
N MET A 31 5.52 6.35 -4.93
CA MET A 31 6.74 5.53 -4.93
C MET A 31 7.59 5.65 -6.20
N GLN A 32 7.29 6.60 -7.09
CA GLN A 32 8.21 7.02 -8.15
C GLN A 32 9.15 8.17 -7.72
N SER A 33 8.95 8.75 -6.54
CA SER A 33 9.83 9.79 -6.00
C SER A 33 11.12 9.18 -5.43
N SER A 34 12.28 9.61 -5.93
CA SER A 34 13.59 9.17 -5.44
C SER A 34 13.79 9.47 -3.95
N GLU A 35 13.31 10.61 -3.46
CA GLU A 35 13.37 10.97 -2.04
C GLU A 35 12.57 9.99 -1.18
N LEU A 36 11.35 9.64 -1.62
CA LEU A 36 10.53 8.69 -0.88
C LEU A 36 11.16 7.30 -0.86
N LEU A 37 11.65 6.84 -2.02
CA LEU A 37 12.34 5.55 -2.14
C LEU A 37 13.57 5.46 -1.23
N GLU A 38 14.39 6.51 -1.17
CA GLU A 38 15.53 6.59 -0.25
C GLU A 38 15.09 6.55 1.22
N LEU A 39 14.11 7.39 1.60
CA LEU A 39 13.62 7.48 2.97
C LEU A 39 12.94 6.19 3.46
N THR A 40 12.34 5.41 2.55
CA THR A 40 11.69 4.13 2.89
C THR A 40 12.56 2.91 2.59
N ALA A 41 13.82 3.10 2.16
CA ALA A 41 14.73 2.04 1.72
C ALA A 41 14.05 1.05 0.74
N SER A 42 13.27 1.60 -0.19
CA SER A 42 12.47 0.84 -1.14
C SER A 42 13.03 0.99 -2.55
N GLU A 43 12.76 0.00 -3.40
CA GLU A 43 13.05 0.06 -4.84
C GLU A 43 11.77 0.43 -5.60
N PRO A 44 11.87 1.15 -6.74
CA PRO A 44 10.71 1.46 -7.55
C PRO A 44 10.12 0.19 -8.16
N LEU A 45 8.79 0.09 -8.14
CA LEU A 45 8.05 -0.96 -8.82
C LEU A 45 7.29 -0.41 -10.01
N THR A 46 7.15 -1.23 -11.04
CA THR A 46 6.14 -1.00 -12.08
C THR A 46 4.74 -1.12 -11.49
N LEU A 47 3.75 -0.53 -12.18
CA LEU A 47 2.36 -0.59 -11.72
C LEU A 47 1.84 -2.03 -11.59
N GLU A 48 2.24 -2.94 -12.48
CA GLU A 48 1.80 -4.35 -12.41
C GLU A 48 2.45 -5.08 -11.23
N GLU A 49 3.75 -4.85 -10.97
CA GLU A 49 4.44 -5.42 -9.81
C GLU A 49 3.81 -4.95 -8.49
N GLU A 50 3.41 -3.67 -8.40
CA GLU A 50 2.68 -3.16 -7.24
C GLU A 50 1.31 -3.83 -7.08
N TYR A 51 0.60 -4.10 -8.20
CA TYR A 51 -0.64 -4.87 -8.15
C TYR A 51 -0.42 -6.32 -7.68
N GLU A 52 0.68 -6.97 -8.09
CA GLU A 52 1.06 -8.31 -7.62
C GLU A 52 1.38 -8.32 -6.13
N MET A 53 2.15 -7.33 -5.66
CA MET A 53 2.49 -7.17 -4.26
C MET A 53 1.26 -6.88 -3.40
N GLN A 54 0.36 -6.01 -3.85
CA GLN A 54 -0.89 -5.74 -3.14
C GLN A 54 -1.76 -7.01 -3.03
N ARG A 55 -1.81 -7.83 -4.09
CA ARG A 55 -2.53 -9.11 -4.08
C ARG A 55 -1.92 -10.07 -3.06
N SER A 56 -0.60 -10.22 -3.02
CA SER A 56 0.08 -11.13 -2.09
C SER A 56 -0.16 -10.74 -0.63
N TRP A 57 -0.03 -9.45 -0.29
CA TRP A 57 -0.31 -8.96 1.06
C TRP A 57 -1.76 -9.11 1.48
N ARG A 58 -2.69 -9.00 0.53
CA ARG A 58 -4.12 -9.13 0.84
C ARG A 58 -4.49 -10.55 1.25
N VAL A 59 -3.86 -11.56 0.66
CA VAL A 59 -4.11 -12.97 0.99
C VAL A 59 -3.19 -13.52 2.08
N ASP A 60 -2.16 -12.77 2.47
CA ASP A 60 -1.24 -13.12 3.55
C ASP A 60 -1.99 -13.33 4.89
N GLU A 61 -1.78 -14.52 5.48
CA GLU A 61 -2.41 -15.03 6.70
C GLU A 61 -1.69 -14.61 7.99
N ASN A 62 -0.55 -13.91 7.89
CA ASN A 62 0.15 -13.35 9.05
C ASN A 62 -0.70 -12.42 9.92
#